data_AF-A0A7D5KY09-F1
#
_entry.id   AF-A0A7D5KY09-F1
#
_cell.length_a   1.000
_cell.length_b   1.000
_cell.length_c   1.000
_cell.angle_alpha   90.00
_cell.angle_beta   90.00
_cell.angle_gamma   90.00
#
_symmetry.space_group_name_H-M   'P 1'
#
loop_
_entity.id
_entity.type
_entity.pdbx_description
1 polymer ?
#
loop_
_entity_poly.entity_id
_entity_poly.type
_entity_poly.pdbx_seq_one_letter_code
_entity_poly.pdbx_strand_id
1 'polypeptide(L)'
;MGLRIPCVIGPDGRRDPTGYEGGTEVHLRGPLFEPMSGGEWVVRITEYETDEEHARFVDGQVGDSGPFEQWRHTHRFADLGGQTVVHDRVKYRLPVAGDLPLATPSLTAMLCYRHRRTRVLLED
;
A
#
# COMPACT_ATOMS: atom_id res chain seq x y z
N MET A 1 -10.40 9.45 7.18
CA MET A 1 -10.11 8.07 6.70
C MET A 1 -9.81 7.09 7.83
N GLY A 2 -9.39 7.51 9.04
CA GLY A 2 -9.31 6.62 10.22
C GLY A 2 -8.28 5.48 10.14
N LEU A 3 -7.53 5.42 9.03
CA LEU A 3 -6.48 4.45 8.80
C LEU A 3 -5.29 4.74 9.72
N ARG A 4 -4.87 3.72 10.45
CA ARG A 4 -3.73 3.74 11.37
C ARG A 4 -2.74 2.66 10.97
N ILE A 5 -1.47 2.92 11.18
CA ILE A 5 -0.38 1.96 11.04
C ILE A 5 0.09 1.63 12.46
N PRO A 6 -0.52 0.68 13.17
CA PRO A 6 -0.11 0.32 14.53
C PRO A 6 1.29 -0.29 14.60
N CYS A 7 1.78 -0.90 13.51
CA CYS A 7 3.03 -1.63 13.52
C CYS A 7 3.60 -1.76 12.11
N VAL A 8 4.92 -1.69 12.01
CA VAL A 8 5.68 -2.08 10.82
C VAL A 8 6.70 -3.14 11.25
N ILE A 9 6.86 -4.21 10.48
CA ILE A 9 7.83 -5.28 10.74
C ILE A 9 8.83 -5.30 9.58
N GLY A 10 10.12 -5.12 9.88
CA GLY A 10 11.19 -5.26 8.89
C GLY A 10 11.37 -6.72 8.45
N PRO A 11 12.09 -6.98 7.36
CA PRO A 11 12.33 -8.36 6.88
C PRO A 11 13.11 -9.23 7.87
N ASP A 12 13.85 -8.62 8.80
CA ASP A 12 14.55 -9.29 9.90
C ASP A 12 13.66 -9.58 11.12
N GLY A 13 12.37 -9.24 11.04
CA GLY A 13 11.39 -9.42 12.12
C GLY A 13 11.40 -8.30 13.17
N ARG A 14 12.23 -7.26 13.03
CA ARG A 14 12.24 -6.14 13.97
C ARG A 14 11.03 -5.24 13.77
N ARG A 15 10.50 -4.72 14.87
CA ARG A 15 9.41 -3.74 14.85
C ARG A 15 9.96 -2.33 14.55
N ASP A 16 9.15 -1.57 13.83
CA ASP A 16 9.34 -0.16 13.50
C ASP A 16 10.74 0.14 12.94
N PRO A 17 11.10 -0.49 11.80
CA PRO A 17 12.39 -0.25 11.14
C PRO A 17 12.49 1.22 10.69
N THR A 18 13.73 1.70 10.57
CA THR A 18 14.01 3.08 10.14
C THR A 18 13.68 3.34 8.66
N GLY A 19 13.56 2.28 7.86
CA GLY A 19 13.22 2.35 6.44
C GLY A 19 12.43 1.13 6.00
N TYR A 20 11.86 1.20 4.80
CA TYR A 20 11.05 0.13 4.22
C TYR A 20 11.80 -0.47 3.04
N GLU A 21 11.89 -1.80 3.01
CA GLU A 21 12.59 -2.56 1.99
C GLU A 21 11.83 -3.86 1.65
N GLY A 22 12.36 -4.64 0.69
CA GLY A 22 11.80 -5.94 0.35
C GLY A 22 11.62 -6.83 1.59
N GLY A 23 10.40 -7.35 1.77
CA GLY A 23 10.00 -8.17 2.93
C GLY A 23 9.38 -7.39 4.09
N THR A 24 9.39 -6.06 4.07
CA THR A 24 8.74 -5.24 5.11
C THR A 24 7.23 -5.46 5.12
N GLU A 25 6.65 -5.71 6.30
CA GLU A 25 5.22 -5.82 6.52
C GLU A 25 4.66 -4.55 7.18
N VAL A 26 3.54 -4.07 6.64
CA VAL A 26 2.80 -2.93 7.17
C VAL A 26 1.44 -3.44 7.63
N HIS A 27 1.17 -3.27 8.91
CA HIS A 27 -0.09 -3.63 9.52
C HIS A 27 -1.01 -2.40 9.52
N LEU A 28 -2.18 -2.52 8.90
CA LEU A 28 -3.13 -1.42 8.70
C LEU A 28 -4.41 -1.69 9.47
N ARG A 29 -4.87 -0.71 10.24
CA ARG A 29 -6.17 -0.78 10.93
C ARG A 29 -7.06 0.40 10.58
N GLY A 30 -8.35 0.17 10.49
CA GLY A 30 -9.33 1.23 10.30
C GLY A 30 -10.75 0.69 10.24
N PRO A 31 -11.76 1.58 10.26
CA PRO A 31 -13.17 1.18 10.37
C PRO A 31 -13.64 0.24 9.24
N LEU A 32 -13.01 0.33 8.06
CA LEU A 32 -13.33 -0.53 6.92
C LEU A 32 -12.91 -1.99 7.14
N PHE A 33 -11.93 -2.23 8.01
CA PHE A 33 -11.29 -3.53 8.23
C PHE A 33 -11.76 -4.19 9.54
N GLU A 34 -12.39 -3.43 10.43
CA GLU A 34 -12.90 -3.92 11.71
C GLU A 34 -13.87 -5.11 11.60
N PRO A 35 -14.76 -5.21 10.59
CA PRO A 35 -15.63 -6.38 10.43
C PRO A 35 -14.91 -7.67 10.01
N MET A 36 -13.64 -7.60 9.62
CA MET A 36 -12.86 -8.75 9.15
C MET A 36 -12.23 -9.49 10.34
N SER A 37 -12.01 -10.79 10.19
CA SER A 37 -11.25 -11.59 11.16
C SER A 37 -9.88 -10.97 11.40
N GLY A 38 -9.61 -10.54 12.63
CA GLY A 38 -8.35 -9.88 13.02
C GLY A 38 -8.35 -8.35 12.96
N GLY A 39 -9.38 -7.72 12.35
CA GLY A 39 -9.55 -6.26 12.34
C GLY A 39 -8.39 -5.48 11.69
N GLU A 40 -7.58 -6.15 10.88
CA GLU A 40 -6.33 -5.66 10.35
C GLU A 40 -6.14 -6.10 8.90
N TRP A 41 -5.48 -5.25 8.13
CA TRP A 41 -5.02 -5.57 6.79
C TRP A 41 -3.49 -5.53 6.78
N VAL A 42 -2.85 -6.67 6.50
CA VAL A 42 -1.39 -6.79 6.46
C VAL A 42 -0.95 -6.88 5.01
N VAL A 43 -0.05 -5.97 4.62
CA VAL A 43 0.60 -5.97 3.31
C VAL A 43 2.11 -6.11 3.48
N ARG A 44 2.76 -6.85 2.58
CA ARG A 44 4.21 -7.02 2.53
C ARG A 44 4.77 -6.43 1.25
N ILE A 45 5.90 -5.75 1.33
CA ILE A 45 6.67 -5.35 0.15
C ILE A 45 7.29 -6.60 -0.48
N THR A 46 6.79 -7.00 -1.65
CA THR A 46 7.22 -8.22 -2.35
C THR A 46 8.28 -7.95 -3.40
N GLU A 47 8.34 -6.73 -3.94
CA GLU A 47 9.34 -6.31 -4.93
C GLU A 47 9.81 -4.90 -4.56
N TYR A 48 11.11 -4.63 -4.66
CA TYR A 48 11.72 -3.34 -4.36
C TYR A 48 12.91 -3.10 -5.27
N GLU A 49 12.85 -2.04 -6.08
CA GLU A 49 13.81 -1.69 -7.12
C GLU A 49 14.04 -0.18 -7.06
N THR A 50 15.30 0.25 -7.05
CA THR A 50 15.67 1.67 -7.05
C THR A 50 16.92 1.89 -7.88
N ASP A 51 16.91 2.95 -8.67
CA ASP A 51 18.07 3.51 -9.38
C ASP A 51 18.08 5.04 -9.22
N GLU A 52 18.95 5.74 -9.97
CA GLU A 52 19.14 7.20 -9.84
C GLU A 52 17.92 8.01 -10.31
N GLU A 53 17.13 7.48 -11.26
CA GLU A 53 16.04 8.20 -11.92
C GLU A 53 14.65 7.62 -11.59
N HIS A 54 14.60 6.37 -11.14
CA HIS A 54 13.38 5.63 -10.92
C HIS A 54 13.41 4.83 -9.62
N ALA A 55 12.25 4.73 -8.98
CA ALA A 55 12.02 3.77 -7.91
C ALA A 55 10.70 3.04 -8.14
N ARG A 56 10.67 1.77 -7.76
CA ARG A 56 9.49 0.92 -7.86
C ARG A 56 9.44 -0.02 -6.68
N PHE A 57 8.27 -0.13 -6.08
CA PHE A 57 8.01 -1.22 -5.16
C PHE A 57 6.59 -1.77 -5.32
N VAL A 58 6.40 -3.00 -4.87
CA VAL A 58 5.12 -3.69 -4.92
C VAL A 58 4.78 -4.16 -3.53
N ASP A 59 3.58 -3.84 -3.06
CA ASP A 59 3.00 -4.46 -1.89
C ASP A 59 1.91 -5.47 -2.28
N GLY A 60 1.87 -6.58 -1.55
CA GLY A 60 0.88 -7.65 -1.67
C GLY A 60 0.27 -7.98 -0.33
N GLN A 61 -0.99 -8.43 -0.31
CA GLN A 61 -1.64 -8.87 0.93
C GLN A 61 -1.01 -10.16 1.44
N VAL A 62 -0.82 -10.25 2.76
CA VAL A 62 -0.29 -11.45 3.41
C VAL A 62 -1.43 -12.43 3.70
N GLY A 63 -1.50 -13.51 2.91
CA GLY A 63 -2.54 -14.56 3.07
C GLY A 63 -3.95 -13.97 3.11
N ASP A 64 -4.76 -14.41 4.07
CA ASP A 64 -6.13 -13.94 4.29
C ASP A 64 -6.21 -12.73 5.24
N SER A 65 -5.08 -12.05 5.50
CA SER A 65 -5.01 -10.93 6.44
C SER A 65 -5.46 -9.63 5.78
N GLY A 66 -6.66 -9.61 5.19
CA GLY A 66 -7.20 -8.43 4.53
C GLY A 66 -8.51 -8.68 3.77
N PRO A 67 -9.07 -7.63 3.14
CA PRO A 67 -10.41 -7.69 2.52
C PRO A 67 -10.41 -8.35 1.14
N PHE A 68 -9.25 -8.64 0.58
CA PHE A 68 -9.12 -9.12 -0.80
C PHE A 68 -8.74 -10.59 -0.83
N GLU A 69 -9.18 -11.30 -1.87
CA GLU A 69 -8.62 -12.63 -2.20
C GLU A 69 -7.22 -12.47 -2.81
N GLN A 70 -7.05 -11.43 -3.62
CA GLN A 70 -5.77 -11.07 -4.21
C GLN A 70 -5.60 -9.56 -4.13
N TRP A 71 -4.41 -9.12 -3.74
CA TRP A 71 -4.03 -7.72 -3.75
C TRP A 71 -2.61 -7.58 -4.25
N ARG A 72 -2.42 -6.71 -5.23
CA ARG A 72 -1.11 -6.32 -5.72
C ARG A 72 -1.13 -4.84 -6.08
N HIS A 73 -0.37 -4.05 -5.34
CA HIS A 73 -0.27 -2.61 -5.54
C HIS A 73 1.15 -2.25 -5.93
N THR A 74 1.32 -1.71 -7.14
CA THR A 74 2.62 -1.30 -7.66
C THR A 74 2.74 0.21 -7.62
N HIS A 75 3.73 0.69 -6.90
CA HIS A 75 4.13 2.08 -6.81
C HIS A 75 5.29 2.29 -7.77
N ARG A 76 5.24 3.37 -8.54
CA ARG A 76 6.35 3.82 -9.39
C ARG A 76 6.59 5.29 -9.15
N PHE A 77 7.86 5.64 -9.08
CA PHE A 77 8.36 7.00 -8.91
C PHE A 77 9.34 7.24 -10.04
N ALA A 78 9.18 8.35 -10.74
CA ALA A 78 10.09 8.76 -11.81
C ALA A 78 10.44 10.24 -11.62
N ASP A 79 11.71 10.59 -11.82
CA ASP A 79 12.12 11.98 -11.91
C ASP A 79 11.57 12.63 -13.18
N LEU A 80 11.14 13.88 -13.02
CA LEU A 80 10.69 14.75 -14.09
C LEU A 80 11.34 16.12 -13.91
N GLY A 81 12.68 16.16 -13.87
CA GLY A 81 13.45 17.40 -13.88
C GLY A 81 13.18 18.27 -12.66
N GLY A 82 13.39 17.72 -11.46
CA GLY A 82 13.13 18.43 -10.19
C GLY A 82 11.71 18.30 -9.68
N GLN A 83 10.90 17.43 -10.29
CA GLN A 83 9.60 16.97 -9.82
C GLN A 83 9.59 15.45 -9.79
N THR A 84 8.71 14.86 -8.99
CA THR A 84 8.51 13.40 -8.99
C THR A 84 7.11 13.05 -9.46
N VAL A 85 7.00 12.19 -10.46
CA VAL A 85 5.73 11.59 -10.86
C VAL A 85 5.53 10.30 -10.08
N VAL A 86 4.47 10.26 -9.27
CA VAL A 86 4.03 9.05 -8.56
C VAL A 86 2.90 8.38 -9.35
N HIS A 87 3.08 7.12 -9.71
CA HIS A 87 2.09 6.33 -10.43
C HIS A 87 1.78 5.02 -9.70
N ASP A 88 0.53 4.89 -9.26
CA ASP A 88 0.02 3.69 -8.59
C ASP A 88 -0.81 2.82 -9.52
N ARG A 89 -0.55 1.51 -9.48
CA ARG A 89 -1.38 0.51 -10.16
C ARG A 89 -1.81 -0.55 -9.17
N VAL A 90 -3.11 -0.56 -8.87
CA VAL A 90 -3.73 -1.60 -8.05
C VAL A 90 -4.34 -2.68 -8.94
N LYS A 91 -4.04 -3.94 -8.65
CA LYS A 91 -4.81 -5.11 -9.06
C LYS A 91 -5.38 -5.77 -7.82
N TYR A 92 -6.67 -6.07 -7.83
CA TYR A 92 -7.31 -6.75 -6.72
C TYR A 92 -8.37 -7.74 -7.21
N ARG A 93 -8.67 -8.72 -6.37
CA ARG A 93 -9.81 -9.64 -6.52
C ARG A 93 -10.58 -9.73 -5.21
N LEU A 94 -11.90 -9.71 -5.28
CA LEU A 94 -12.79 -9.80 -4.14
C LEU A 94 -13.15 -11.27 -3.84
N PRO A 95 -13.24 -11.69 -2.56
CA PRO A 95 -13.50 -13.09 -2.20
C PRO A 95 -14.79 -13.70 -2.78
N VAL A 96 -15.84 -12.89 -2.97
CA VAL A 96 -17.15 -13.34 -3.49
C VAL A 96 -17.44 -12.80 -4.89
N ALA A 97 -17.04 -11.54 -5.13
CA ALA A 97 -17.36 -10.81 -6.36
C ALA A 97 -16.27 -10.94 -7.44
N GLY A 98 -15.18 -11.67 -7.17
CA GLY A 98 -14.10 -11.88 -8.13
C GLY A 98 -13.51 -10.57 -8.64
N ASP A 99 -13.42 -10.43 -9.96
CA ASP A 99 -12.80 -9.28 -10.63
C ASP A 99 -13.78 -8.10 -10.84
N LEU A 100 -14.99 -8.14 -10.26
CA LEU A 100 -15.93 -7.03 -10.33
C LEU A 100 -15.35 -5.78 -9.64
N PRO A 101 -15.45 -4.58 -10.25
CA PRO A 101 -14.77 -3.37 -9.79
C PRO A 101 -15.46 -2.68 -8.59
N LEU A 102 -16.06 -3.45 -7.67
CA LEU A 102 -16.89 -2.91 -6.58
C LEU A 102 -16.08 -2.10 -5.55
N ALA A 103 -14.81 -2.42 -5.36
CA ALA A 103 -13.92 -1.65 -4.47
C ALA A 103 -13.28 -0.44 -5.17
N THR A 104 -13.41 -0.33 -6.51
CA THR A 104 -12.69 0.68 -7.30
C THR A 104 -13.01 2.11 -6.86
N PRO A 105 -14.27 2.54 -6.67
CA PRO A 105 -14.56 3.91 -6.25
C PRO A 105 -13.88 4.29 -4.92
N SER A 106 -13.93 3.38 -3.94
CA SER A 106 -13.33 3.55 -2.62
C SER A 106 -11.80 3.59 -2.69
N LEU A 107 -11.19 2.70 -3.48
CA LEU A 107 -9.74 2.67 -3.70
C LEU A 107 -9.25 3.92 -4.43
N THR A 108 -9.98 4.39 -5.45
CA THR A 108 -9.68 5.64 -6.15
C THR A 108 -9.72 6.83 -5.18
N ALA A 109 -10.77 6.93 -4.35
CA ALA A 109 -10.85 7.99 -3.35
C ALA A 109 -9.67 7.96 -2.36
N MET A 110 -9.29 6.77 -1.88
CA MET A 110 -8.14 6.56 -1.00
C MET A 110 -6.82 6.99 -1.67
N LEU A 111 -6.58 6.58 -2.92
CA LEU A 111 -5.38 6.93 -3.67
C LEU A 111 -5.30 8.42 -3.96
N CYS A 112 -6.40 9.06 -4.39
CA CYS A 112 -6.44 10.50 -4.60
C CYS A 112 -6.14 11.28 -3.31
N TYR A 113 -6.68 10.84 -2.17
CA TYR A 113 -6.34 11.45 -0.88
C TYR A 113 -4.84 11.29 -0.56
N ARG A 114 -4.29 10.08 -0.74
CA ARG A 114 -2.87 9.80 -0.50
C ARG A 114 -1.97 10.66 -1.39
N HIS A 115 -2.25 10.76 -2.69
CA HIS A 115 -1.49 11.62 -3.61
C HIS A 115 -1.50 13.08 -3.19
N ARG A 116 -2.67 13.63 -2.87
CA ARG A 116 -2.79 15.02 -2.37
C ARG A 116 -1.99 15.21 -1.09
N ARG A 117 -2.06 14.26 -0.16
CA ARG A 117 -1.37 14.37 1.14
C ARG A 117 0.14 14.24 0.99
N THR A 118 0.63 13.31 0.16
CA THR A 118 2.05 13.15 -0.15
C THR A 118 2.60 14.43 -0.78
N ARG A 119 1.87 15.01 -1.73
CA ARG A 119 2.25 16.28 -2.36
C ARG A 119 2.45 17.39 -1.32
N VAL A 120 1.46 17.59 -0.44
CA VAL A 120 1.56 18.60 0.64
C VAL A 120 2.76 18.34 1.56
N LEU A 121 3.07 17.10 1.88
CA LEU A 121 4.16 16.77 2.82
C LEU A 121 5.57 16.90 2.21
N LEU A 122 5.70 16.91 0.88
CA LEU A 122 6.99 16.90 0.19
C LEU A 122 7.27 18.20 -0.58
N GLU A 123 6.25 19.00 -0.87
CA GLU A 123 6.40 20.31 -1.54
C GLU A 123 6.42 21.50 -0.56
N ASP A 124 6.25 21.25 0.74
CA ASP A 124 6.44 22.23 1.84
C ASP A 124 7.91 22.25 2.30
#